data_AF-A0A6A3MA57-F1
#
_entry.id   AF-A0A6A3MA57-F1
#
_cell.length_a   1.000
_cell.length_b   1.000
_cell.length_c   1.000
_cell.angle_alpha   90.00
_cell.angle_beta   90.00
_cell.angle_gamma   90.00
#
_symmetry.space_group_name_H-M   'P 1'
#
loop_
_entity.id
_entity.type
_entity.pdbx_description
1 polymer ?
#
loop_
_entity_poly.entity_id
_entity_poly.type
_entity_poly.pdbx_seq_one_letter_code
_entity_poly.pdbx_strand_id
1 'polypeptide(L)'
;MKEADAKVTLVCGVYGKGLVLSVEVARNAKVTELRDVIARELVIHPRFLTLRLAWKEGEGWLQCDEDLDKILAGQVDSAFEKMMLLCPLVKNESGDGYLESAFDPGDCEVHVLVEARNPNEFVVQMHEDMGDQRELEYYQQQGKLIRKNCDEYCTEILRKVDEL
;
A
#
# COMPACT_ATOMS: atom_id res chain seq x y z
N MET A 1 -19.24 11.52 -29.63
CA MET A 1 -18.04 10.76 -30.03
C MET A 1 -17.36 10.35 -28.75
N LYS A 2 -17.29 9.05 -28.40
CA LYS A 2 -16.54 8.62 -27.22
C LYS A 2 -15.07 8.93 -27.53
N GLU A 3 -14.48 9.89 -26.85
CA GLU A 3 -13.02 10.02 -26.83
C GLU A 3 -12.47 8.64 -26.49
N ALA A 4 -11.59 8.11 -27.33
CA ALA A 4 -10.75 7.02 -26.90
C ALA A 4 -9.99 7.57 -25.69
N ASP A 5 -10.15 6.95 -24.51
CA ASP A 5 -9.44 7.37 -23.30
C ASP A 5 -7.95 7.37 -23.62
N ALA A 6 -7.42 8.55 -23.89
CA ALA A 6 -6.01 8.72 -24.25
C ALA A 6 -5.20 8.20 -23.07
N LYS A 7 -4.23 7.33 -23.34
CA LYS A 7 -3.39 6.74 -22.30
C LYS A 7 -2.05 7.45 -22.21
N VAL A 8 -1.42 7.33 -21.05
CA VAL A 8 -0.05 7.79 -20.79
C VAL A 8 0.73 6.63 -20.18
N THR A 9 1.97 6.47 -20.63
CA THR A 9 2.91 5.52 -20.04
C THR A 9 3.77 6.25 -19.04
N LEU A 10 3.81 5.76 -17.80
CA LEU A 10 4.65 6.30 -16.74
C LEU A 10 5.69 5.28 -16.34
N VAL A 11 6.92 5.75 -16.19
CA VAL A 11 8.00 5.00 -15.57
C VAL A 11 7.98 5.24 -14.06
N CYS A 12 7.98 4.17 -13.29
CA CYS A 12 7.92 4.19 -11.84
C CYS A 12 9.16 3.52 -11.24
N GLY A 13 9.84 4.24 -10.34
CA GLY A 13 10.95 3.70 -9.55
C GLY A 13 10.46 3.22 -8.18
N VAL A 14 10.75 1.97 -7.83
CA VAL A 14 10.30 1.34 -6.58
C VAL A 14 11.44 1.29 -5.57
N TYR A 15 11.26 2.02 -4.48
CA TYR A 15 12.22 2.06 -3.38
C TYR A 15 12.30 0.74 -2.60
N GLY A 16 13.46 0.49 -2.02
CA GLY A 16 13.80 -0.71 -1.24
C GLY A 16 14.08 -1.94 -2.09
N LYS A 17 13.48 -2.06 -3.28
CA LYS A 17 13.72 -3.16 -4.23
C LYS A 17 14.70 -2.82 -5.35
N GLY A 18 14.94 -1.53 -5.64
CA GLY A 18 15.76 -1.14 -6.80
C GLY A 18 15.12 -1.54 -8.13
N LEU A 19 13.79 -1.44 -8.24
CA LEU A 19 13.03 -1.91 -9.40
C LEU A 19 12.46 -0.72 -10.18
N VAL A 20 12.52 -0.79 -11.51
CA VAL A 20 11.85 0.15 -12.41
C VAL A 20 10.75 -0.58 -13.17
N LEU A 21 9.57 0.04 -13.28
CA LEU A 21 8.42 -0.51 -13.99
C LEU A 21 7.74 0.55 -14.85
N SER A 22 7.29 0.15 -16.03
CA SER A 22 6.51 1.00 -16.93
C SER A 22 5.05 0.60 -16.85
N VAL A 23 4.18 1.56 -16.51
CA VAL A 23 2.74 1.34 -16.37
C VAL A 23 1.97 2.26 -17.31
N GLU A 24 0.95 1.71 -17.94
CA GLU A 24 0.04 2.46 -18.80
C GLU A 24 -1.27 2.73 -18.06
N VAL A 25 -1.72 3.99 -18.06
CA VAL A 25 -2.96 4.41 -17.40
C VAL A 25 -3.70 5.44 -18.27
N ALA A 26 -5.02 5.55 -18.10
CA ALA A 26 -5.79 6.59 -18.77
C ALA A 26 -5.34 7.98 -18.30
N ARG A 27 -5.27 8.97 -19.20
CA ARG A 27 -4.85 10.34 -18.88
C ARG A 27 -5.78 11.02 -17.89
N ASN A 28 -7.07 10.71 -17.94
CA ASN A 28 -8.08 11.22 -17.00
C ASN A 28 -8.12 10.45 -15.66
N ALA A 29 -7.23 9.48 -15.47
CA ALA A 29 -7.22 8.66 -14.26
C ALA A 29 -6.82 9.46 -13.03
N LYS A 30 -7.31 9.00 -11.88
CA LYS A 30 -6.84 9.46 -10.58
C LYS A 30 -5.58 8.73 -10.14
N VAL A 31 -4.86 9.33 -9.19
CA VAL A 31 -3.69 8.69 -8.54
C VAL A 31 -4.06 7.32 -7.93
N THR A 32 -5.31 7.14 -7.46
CA THR A 32 -5.81 5.84 -6.97
C THR A 32 -5.69 4.74 -8.03
N GLU A 33 -6.06 5.02 -9.27
CA GLU A 33 -6.06 4.03 -10.35
C GLU A 33 -4.62 3.66 -10.74
N LEU A 34 -3.72 4.64 -10.82
CA LEU A 34 -2.29 4.42 -11.01
C LEU A 34 -1.72 3.51 -9.92
N ARG A 35 -2.04 3.80 -8.65
CA ARG A 35 -1.60 2.99 -7.52
C ARG A 35 -2.09 1.56 -7.62
N ASP A 36 -3.34 1.36 -8.03
CA ASP A 36 -3.92 0.03 -8.14
C ASP A 36 -3.31 -0.76 -9.31
N VAL A 37 -2.92 -0.11 -10.40
CA VAL A 37 -2.12 -0.72 -11.49
C VAL A 37 -0.76 -1.18 -10.97
N ILE A 38 0.01 -0.28 -10.33
CA ILE A 38 1.32 -0.60 -9.76
C ILE A 38 1.23 -1.73 -8.73
N ALA A 39 0.20 -1.69 -7.87
CA ALA A 39 -0.05 -2.71 -6.85
C ALA A 39 -0.23 -4.11 -7.45
N ARG A 40 -0.92 -4.22 -8.59
CA ARG A 40 -1.08 -5.50 -9.31
C ARG A 40 0.25 -5.99 -9.87
N GLU A 41 1.03 -5.11 -10.49
CA GLU A 41 2.35 -5.46 -11.03
C GLU A 41 3.32 -5.93 -9.93
N LEU A 42 3.26 -5.30 -8.75
CA LEU A 42 4.12 -5.67 -7.62
C LEU A 42 3.58 -6.84 -6.78
N VAL A 43 2.34 -7.28 -7.02
CA VAL A 43 1.64 -8.29 -6.21
C VAL A 43 1.59 -7.88 -4.72
N ILE A 44 1.28 -6.60 -4.47
CA ILE A 44 1.17 -6.00 -3.12
C ILE A 44 -0.19 -5.34 -2.98
N HIS A 45 -0.80 -5.39 -1.78
CA HIS A 45 -2.06 -4.68 -1.56
C HIS A 45 -1.84 -3.16 -1.67
N PRO A 46 -2.68 -2.40 -2.42
CA PRO A 46 -2.44 -0.98 -2.73
C PRO A 46 -2.30 -0.07 -1.50
N ARG A 47 -2.94 -0.44 -0.37
CA ARG A 47 -2.78 0.24 0.93
C ARG A 47 -1.34 0.39 1.43
N PHE A 48 -0.43 -0.48 0.98
CA PHE A 48 0.97 -0.46 1.40
C PHE A 48 1.85 0.38 0.46
N LEU A 49 1.27 0.96 -0.58
CA LEU A 49 1.98 1.82 -1.53
C LEU A 49 1.72 3.29 -1.23
N THR A 50 2.79 4.06 -1.12
CA THR A 50 2.76 5.52 -1.19
C THR A 50 3.40 5.96 -2.49
N LEU A 51 2.72 6.82 -3.25
CA LEU A 51 3.22 7.37 -4.49
C LEU A 51 3.73 8.79 -4.26
N ARG A 52 4.87 9.11 -4.87
CA ARG A 52 5.46 10.44 -4.89
C ARG A 52 5.82 10.85 -6.31
N LEU A 53 5.77 12.15 -6.58
CA LEU A 53 6.21 12.70 -7.85
C LEU A 53 7.73 12.66 -7.91
N ALA A 54 8.30 12.12 -8.97
CA ALA A 54 9.75 12.04 -9.16
C ALA A 54 10.36 13.36 -9.70
N TRP A 55 9.64 14.46 -9.52
CA TRP A 55 10.05 15.80 -9.91
C TRP A 55 10.57 16.57 -8.69
N LYS A 56 11.70 17.24 -8.85
CA LYS A 56 12.24 18.20 -7.89
C LYS A 56 12.32 19.58 -8.52
N GLU A 57 11.83 20.60 -7.81
CA GLU A 57 11.94 21.99 -8.26
C GLU A 57 13.41 22.39 -8.41
N GLY A 58 13.80 22.85 -9.60
CA GLY A 58 15.17 23.22 -9.93
C GLY A 58 16.08 22.08 -10.43
N GLU A 59 15.72 20.82 -10.17
CA GLU A 59 16.48 19.63 -10.63
C GLU A 59 15.79 18.88 -11.77
N GLY A 60 14.45 18.93 -11.82
CA GLY A 60 13.65 18.28 -12.85
C GLY A 60 13.23 16.84 -12.51
N TRP A 61 12.98 16.04 -13.55
CA TRP A 61 12.66 14.61 -13.41
C TRP A 61 13.90 13.81 -13.05
N LEU A 62 13.71 12.84 -12.16
CA LEU A 62 14.75 11.85 -11.86
C LEU A 62 15.06 11.04 -13.12
N GLN A 63 16.34 10.89 -13.44
CA GLN A 63 16.78 10.18 -14.64
C GLN A 63 16.98 8.69 -14.37
N CYS A 64 16.75 7.88 -15.40
CA CYS A 64 17.01 6.45 -15.43
C CYS A 64 18.46 6.18 -15.87
N ASP A 65 19.40 6.65 -15.04
CA ASP A 65 20.84 6.50 -15.25
C ASP A 65 21.44 5.35 -14.41
N GLU A 66 22.76 5.18 -14.49
CA GLU A 66 23.51 4.12 -13.79
C GLU A 66 23.42 4.21 -12.25
N ASP A 67 23.02 5.36 -11.70
CA ASP A 67 22.89 5.58 -10.26
C ASP A 67 21.47 5.35 -9.75
N LEU A 68 20.48 5.19 -10.63
CA LEU A 68 19.08 4.99 -10.25
C LEU A 68 18.90 3.79 -9.31
N ASP A 69 19.55 2.66 -9.58
CA ASP A 69 19.44 1.47 -8.73
C ASP A 69 19.92 1.74 -7.31
N LYS A 70 20.98 2.54 -7.15
CA LYS A 70 21.52 2.93 -5.84
C LYS A 70 20.56 3.88 -5.12
N ILE A 71 19.97 4.82 -5.86
CA ILE A 71 18.96 5.75 -5.34
C ILE A 71 17.76 4.96 -4.82
N LEU A 72 17.23 4.04 -5.63
CA LEU A 72 16.07 3.23 -5.31
C LEU A 72 16.36 2.17 -4.23
N ALA A 73 17.60 1.73 -4.06
CA ALA A 73 17.99 0.87 -2.93
C ALA A 73 17.99 1.61 -1.58
N GLY A 74 18.04 2.94 -1.59
CA GLY A 74 18.02 3.78 -0.40
C GLY A 74 16.62 3.98 0.19
N GLN A 75 16.48 5.06 0.98
CA GLN A 75 15.18 5.56 1.43
C GLN A 75 14.71 6.69 0.52
N VAL A 76 13.39 6.84 0.42
CA VAL A 76 12.80 7.91 -0.39
C VAL A 76 13.12 9.26 0.26
N ASP A 77 13.63 10.18 -0.56
CA ASP A 77 13.84 11.56 -0.13
C ASP A 77 12.48 12.21 0.16
N SER A 78 12.34 12.78 1.36
CA SER A 78 11.10 13.44 1.77
C SER A 78 10.80 14.70 0.97
N ALA A 79 11.78 15.23 0.23
CA ALA A 79 11.62 16.35 -0.69
C ALA A 79 10.71 16.04 -1.89
N PHE A 80 10.57 14.76 -2.28
CA PHE A 80 9.65 14.39 -3.35
C PHE A 80 8.19 14.52 -2.89
N GLU A 81 7.38 15.25 -3.67
CA GLU A 81 5.99 15.53 -3.31
C GLU A 81 5.16 14.25 -3.23
N LYS A 82 4.40 14.09 -2.13
CA LYS A 82 3.46 12.97 -1.98
C LYS A 82 2.20 13.19 -2.81
N MET A 83 1.84 12.20 -3.63
CA MET A 83 0.65 12.26 -4.47
C MET A 83 -0.61 11.88 -3.69
N MET A 84 -1.64 12.71 -3.80
CA MET A 84 -2.93 12.55 -3.15
C MET A 84 -3.85 11.67 -4.00
N LEU A 85 -4.38 10.62 -3.39
CA LEU A 85 -5.08 9.53 -4.10
C LEU A 85 -6.28 9.97 -4.94
N LEU A 86 -7.01 10.99 -4.48
CA LEU A 86 -8.22 11.48 -5.15
C LEU A 86 -7.95 12.53 -6.22
N CYS A 87 -6.72 13.05 -6.29
CA CYS A 87 -6.33 14.02 -7.29
C CYS A 87 -6.19 13.37 -8.67
N PRO A 88 -6.49 14.11 -9.75
CA PRO A 88 -6.16 13.70 -11.11
C PRO A 88 -4.66 13.48 -11.24
N LEU A 89 -4.26 12.51 -12.07
CA LEU A 89 -2.87 12.32 -12.42
C LEU A 89 -2.38 13.46 -13.32
N VAL A 90 -3.13 13.73 -14.39
CA VAL A 90 -2.91 14.82 -15.34
C VAL A 90 -3.84 15.98 -14.99
N LYS A 91 -3.33 17.21 -15.10
CA LYS A 91 -4.07 18.44 -14.85
C LYS A 91 -5.34 18.50 -15.69
N ASN A 92 -6.47 18.61 -15.00
CA ASN A 92 -7.77 18.82 -15.61
C ASN A 92 -7.99 20.31 -15.96
N GLU A 93 -9.17 20.64 -16.48
CA GLU A 93 -9.54 22.03 -16.83
C GLU A 93 -9.52 22.99 -15.62
N SER A 94 -9.66 22.47 -14.41
CA SER A 94 -9.58 23.25 -13.16
C SER A 94 -8.14 23.50 -12.69
N GLY A 95 -7.15 22.88 -13.35
CA GLY A 95 -5.73 22.97 -12.99
C GLY A 95 -5.31 21.97 -11.91
N ASP A 96 -6.21 21.11 -11.44
CA ASP A 96 -5.91 20.08 -10.44
C ASP A 96 -5.22 18.90 -11.10
N GLY A 97 -4.04 18.54 -10.62
CA GLY A 97 -3.28 17.37 -11.03
C GLY A 97 -1.78 17.59 -10.96
N TYR A 98 -1.02 16.53 -11.21
CA TYR A 98 0.44 16.54 -11.07
C TYR A 98 1.15 16.80 -12.39
N LEU A 99 0.71 16.15 -13.45
CA LEU A 99 1.32 16.23 -14.78
C LEU A 99 0.59 17.28 -15.60
N GLU A 100 1.30 18.08 -16.40
CA GLU A 100 0.67 19.04 -17.32
C GLU A 100 -0.28 18.33 -18.30
N SER A 101 -1.33 19.02 -18.78
CA SER A 101 -2.29 18.40 -19.71
C SER A 101 -1.63 17.94 -21.02
N ALA A 102 -0.57 18.64 -21.43
CA ALA A 102 0.27 18.31 -22.58
C ALA A 102 1.48 17.42 -22.23
N PHE A 103 1.53 16.87 -21.00
CA PHE A 103 2.65 16.06 -20.53
C PHE A 103 2.89 14.88 -21.47
N ASP A 104 4.13 14.77 -21.93
CA ASP A 104 4.63 13.66 -22.73
C ASP A 104 5.86 13.10 -22.01
N PRO A 105 5.89 11.80 -21.69
CA PRO A 105 7.01 11.22 -20.96
C PRO A 105 8.29 11.30 -21.79
N GLY A 106 9.35 11.87 -21.22
CA GLY A 106 10.66 11.91 -21.86
C GLY A 106 11.34 10.54 -21.88
N ASP A 107 12.35 10.41 -22.75
CA ASP A 107 13.19 9.22 -22.77
C ASP A 107 13.99 9.12 -21.47
N CYS A 108 14.01 7.94 -20.86
CA CYS A 108 14.77 7.64 -19.65
C CYS A 108 14.43 8.51 -18.42
N GLU A 109 13.20 8.99 -18.29
CA GLU A 109 12.75 9.71 -17.09
C GLU A 109 11.93 8.82 -16.16
N VAL A 110 12.19 8.89 -14.86
CA VAL A 110 11.31 8.35 -13.82
C VAL A 110 10.31 9.42 -13.44
N HIS A 111 9.04 9.05 -13.42
CA HIS A 111 7.93 10.00 -13.24
C HIS A 111 7.29 9.86 -11.85
N VAL A 112 7.28 8.63 -11.32
CA VAL A 112 6.63 8.29 -10.07
C VAL A 112 7.57 7.46 -9.22
N LEU A 113 7.68 7.80 -7.94
CA LEU A 113 8.40 7.03 -6.94
C LEU A 113 7.42 6.25 -6.10
N VAL A 114 7.68 4.96 -5.93
CA VAL A 114 6.82 4.01 -5.22
C VAL A 114 7.53 3.59 -3.95
N GLU A 115 6.98 4.01 -2.81
CA GLU A 115 7.39 3.55 -1.50
C GLU A 115 6.48 2.38 -1.09
N ALA A 116 7.02 1.17 -1.10
CA ALA A 116 6.33 -0.03 -0.65
C ALA A 116 6.66 -0.29 0.82
N ARG A 117 5.67 -0.12 1.71
CA ARG A 117 5.82 -0.47 3.12
C ARG A 117 5.76 -1.98 3.30
N ASN A 118 6.58 -2.52 4.20
CA ASN A 118 6.53 -3.94 4.49
C ASN A 118 5.19 -4.26 5.19
N PRO A 119 4.36 -5.16 4.65
CA PRO A 119 3.10 -5.55 5.29
C PRO A 119 3.33 -6.14 6.70
N ASN A 120 4.52 -6.69 6.97
CA ASN A 120 4.90 -7.23 8.28
C ASN A 120 5.33 -6.16 9.30
N GLU A 121 5.54 -4.91 8.88
CA GLU A 121 5.87 -3.80 9.79
C GLU A 121 4.63 -3.25 10.51
N PHE A 122 3.44 -3.50 9.93
CA PHE A 122 2.16 -3.27 10.58
C PHE A 122 1.73 -4.50 11.38
N VAL A 123 2.51 -4.87 12.40
CA VAL A 123 1.91 -5.53 13.55
C VAL A 123 1.04 -4.46 14.23
N VAL A 124 -0.21 -4.37 13.77
CA VAL A 124 -1.24 -3.68 14.54
C VAL A 124 -1.26 -4.41 15.88
N GLN A 125 -0.76 -3.77 16.94
CA GLN A 125 -1.23 -4.11 18.28
C GLN A 125 -2.73 -3.91 18.21
N MET A 126 -3.47 -5.00 18.05
CA MET A 126 -4.91 -4.98 18.23
C MET A 126 -5.09 -4.55 19.68
N HIS A 127 -5.42 -3.27 19.87
CA HIS A 127 -6.07 -2.85 21.09
C HIS A 127 -7.36 -3.66 21.12
N GLU A 128 -7.40 -4.65 22.01
CA GLU A 128 -8.57 -5.47 22.32
C GLU A 128 -9.74 -4.54 22.63
N ASP A 129 -10.55 -4.29 21.62
CA ASP A 129 -11.67 -3.36 21.65
C ASP A 129 -12.81 -4.06 22.40
N MET A 130 -12.88 -3.87 23.72
CA MET A 130 -14.00 -3.93 24.70
C MET A 130 -15.30 -4.75 24.40
N GLY A 131 -15.31 -5.69 23.46
CA GLY A 131 -16.35 -6.68 23.19
C GLY A 131 -16.02 -8.03 23.81
N ASP A 132 -14.73 -8.36 23.90
CA ASP A 132 -14.24 -9.65 24.37
C ASP A 132 -14.42 -9.88 25.86
N GLN A 133 -14.50 -8.84 26.68
CA GLN A 133 -14.51 -9.02 28.14
C GLN A 133 -15.83 -9.61 28.64
N ARG A 134 -16.98 -9.21 28.05
CA ARG A 134 -18.29 -9.79 28.38
C ARG A 134 -18.44 -11.21 27.84
N GLU A 135 -17.90 -11.49 26.66
CA GLU A 135 -17.90 -12.82 26.08
C GLU A 135 -16.98 -13.78 26.85
N LEU A 136 -15.79 -13.30 27.26
CA LEU A 136 -14.87 -14.04 28.13
C LEU A 136 -15.47 -14.31 29.50
N GLU A 137 -16.11 -13.30 30.14
CA GLU A 137 -16.83 -13.49 31.40
C GLU A 137 -17.97 -14.50 31.26
N TYR A 138 -18.70 -14.46 30.15
CA TYR A 138 -19.75 -15.44 29.83
C TYR A 138 -19.17 -16.85 29.73
N TYR A 139 -18.12 -17.08 28.95
CA TYR A 139 -17.50 -18.40 28.82
C TYR A 139 -16.87 -18.89 30.14
N GLN A 140 -16.30 -17.99 30.94
CA GLN A 140 -15.77 -18.33 32.26
C GLN A 140 -16.88 -18.75 33.24
N GLN A 141 -18.03 -18.08 33.22
CA GLN A 141 -19.19 -18.47 34.03
C GLN A 141 -19.77 -19.82 33.58
N GLN A 142 -19.90 -20.05 32.27
CA GLN A 142 -20.33 -21.34 31.74
C GLN A 142 -19.35 -22.47 32.13
N GLY A 143 -18.04 -22.21 32.03
CA GLY A 143 -17.01 -23.17 32.45
C GLY A 143 -17.00 -23.48 33.95
N LYS A 144 -17.46 -22.56 34.81
CA LYS A 144 -17.66 -22.83 36.25
C LYS A 144 -18.89 -23.69 36.50
N LEU A 145 -19.99 -23.46 35.77
CA LEU A 145 -21.20 -24.27 35.86
C LEU A 145 -20.96 -25.71 35.38
N ILE A 146 -20.25 -25.89 34.27
CA ILE A 146 -19.92 -27.22 33.73
C ILE A 146 -19.05 -27.98 34.71
N ARG A 147 -18.01 -27.35 35.28
CA ARG A 147 -17.15 -27.97 36.31
C ARG A 147 -17.94 -28.41 37.54
N LYS A 148 -18.83 -27.55 38.04
CA LYS A 148 -19.67 -27.86 39.21
C LYS A 148 -20.65 -29.01 38.97
N ASN A 149 -21.13 -29.18 37.73
CA ASN A 149 -22.13 -30.20 37.39
C ASN A 149 -21.53 -31.51 36.88
N CYS A 150 -20.25 -31.54 36.48
CA CYS A 150 -19.61 -32.68 35.82
C CYS A 150 -18.23 -33.03 36.42
N ASP A 151 -18.13 -33.08 37.77
CA ASP A 151 -16.86 -33.31 38.49
C ASP A 151 -16.07 -34.55 37.99
N GLU A 152 -16.76 -35.65 37.63
CA GLU A 152 -16.07 -36.86 37.15
C GLU A 152 -15.68 -36.80 35.67
N TYR A 153 -16.54 -36.28 34.78
CA TYR A 153 -16.31 -36.30 33.33
C TYR A 153 -15.26 -35.26 32.88
N CYS A 154 -15.20 -34.11 33.55
CA CYS A 154 -14.21 -33.07 33.24
C CYS A 154 -12.79 -33.48 33.61
N THR A 155 -12.61 -34.35 34.61
CA THR A 155 -11.29 -34.77 35.09
C THR A 155 -10.59 -35.67 34.06
N GLU A 156 -11.30 -36.57 33.39
CA GLU A 156 -10.71 -37.43 32.35
C GLU A 156 -10.28 -36.67 31.09
N ILE A 157 -11.04 -35.66 30.67
CA ILE A 157 -10.70 -34.87 29.47
C ILE A 157 -9.49 -33.98 29.74
N LEU A 158 -9.42 -33.32 30.89
CA LEU A 158 -8.29 -32.47 31.26
C LEU A 158 -7.00 -33.31 31.43
N ARG A 159 -7.10 -34.52 32.01
CA ARG A 159 -5.96 -35.44 32.12
C ARG A 159 -5.37 -35.86 30.77
N LYS A 160 -6.20 -36.00 29.72
CA LYS A 160 -5.75 -36.33 28.36
C LYS A 160 -5.11 -35.16 27.63
N VAL A 161 -5.43 -33.93 28.01
CA VAL A 161 -4.81 -32.72 27.46
C VAL A 161 -3.44 -32.47 28.08
N ASP A 162 -3.26 -32.77 29.37
CA ASP A 162 -1.98 -32.65 30.07
C ASP A 162 -0.98 -33.79 29.73
N GLU A 163 -1.44 -34.86 29.07
CA GLU A 163 -0.61 -35.99 28.59
C GLU A 163 -0.10 -35.80 27.14
N LEU A 164 -0.43 -34.69 26.48
CA LEU A 164 0.09 -34.28 25.15
C LEU A 164 1.25 -33.29 25.30
#